data_AF-A0A2H0PLB5-F1
#
_entry.id   AF-A0A2H0PLB5-F1
#
_cell.length_a   1.000
_cell.length_b   1.000
_cell.length_c   1.000
_cell.angle_alpha   90.00
_cell.angle_beta   90.00
_cell.angle_gamma   90.00
#
_symmetry.space_group_name_H-M   'P 1'
#
loop_
_entity.id
_entity.type
_entity.pdbx_description
1 polymer ?
#
loop_
_entity_poly.entity_id
_entity_poly.type
_entity_poly.pdbx_seq_one_letter_code
_entity_poly.pdbx_strand_id
1 'polypeptide(L)'
;MNRPIRPGHNECQKRLKEARALLESREGLFSNLGKVAGELTALGIEDSKEVWPLIKELLTEIQPDDYSGGRPPLRSYEKSIEGRELFAFSWESVRMSKRMYLKFAIKGERFVYVSLHKDRPLRERQK
;
A
#
# COMPACT_ATOMS: atom_id res chain seq x y z
N MET A 1 19.55 8.66 22.82
CA MET A 1 18.43 9.00 21.91
C MET A 1 18.12 7.78 21.04
N ASN A 2 16.93 7.19 21.17
CA ASN A 2 16.49 6.10 20.28
C ASN A 2 16.22 6.69 18.90
N ARG A 3 17.01 6.31 17.89
CA ARG A 3 16.75 6.71 16.50
C ARG A 3 15.48 5.98 16.02
N PRO A 4 14.52 6.68 15.40
CA PRO A 4 13.35 6.01 14.85
C PRO A 4 13.75 4.99 13.77
N ILE A 5 13.31 3.74 13.94
CA ILE A 5 13.79 2.59 13.18
C ILE A 5 12.96 2.40 11.90
N ARG A 6 13.61 2.42 10.73
CA ARG A 6 13.01 1.97 9.46
C ARG A 6 12.70 0.47 9.59
N PRO A 7 11.56 -0.02 9.07
CA PRO A 7 11.37 -1.46 8.91
C PRO A 7 12.59 -2.07 8.21
N GLY A 8 13.15 -3.12 8.82
CA GLY A 8 14.22 -3.89 8.20
C GLY A 8 13.68 -4.69 7.01
N HIS A 9 14.58 -5.16 6.16
CA HIS A 9 14.26 -6.01 5.00
C HIS A 9 13.33 -7.18 5.39
N ASN A 10 13.62 -7.87 6.50
CA ASN A 10 12.82 -9.01 6.98
C ASN A 10 11.40 -8.60 7.39
N GLU A 11 11.22 -7.42 8.01
CA GLU A 11 9.88 -6.95 8.39
C GLU A 11 9.08 -6.58 7.14
N CYS A 12 9.66 -5.86 6.18
CA CYS A 12 9.01 -5.59 4.90
C CYS A 12 8.64 -6.88 4.17
N GLN A 13 9.55 -7.85 4.10
CA GLN A 13 9.28 -9.15 3.48
C GLN A 13 8.13 -9.89 4.17
N LYS A 14 8.11 -9.88 5.51
CA LYS A 14 7.03 -10.47 6.31
C LYS A 14 5.68 -9.83 5.97
N ARG A 15 5.61 -8.50 5.92
CA ARG A 15 4.37 -7.76 5.64
C ARG A 15 3.87 -7.94 4.22
N LEU A 16 4.77 -8.03 3.24
CA LEU A 16 4.41 -8.34 1.85
C LEU A 16 3.84 -9.77 1.74
N LYS A 17 4.46 -10.75 2.40
CA LYS A 17 3.94 -12.13 2.47
C LYS A 17 2.56 -12.19 3.14
N GLU A 18 2.39 -11.48 4.25
CA GLU A 18 1.12 -11.40 4.99
C GLU A 18 0.02 -10.75 4.12
N ALA A 19 0.32 -9.64 3.45
CA ALA A 19 -0.63 -8.97 2.54
C ALA A 19 -1.09 -9.89 1.41
N ARG A 20 -0.18 -10.64 0.79
CA ARG A 20 -0.50 -11.62 -0.26
C ARG A 20 -1.42 -12.72 0.27
N ALA A 21 -1.04 -13.36 1.38
CA ALA A 21 -1.83 -14.43 1.98
C ALA A 21 -3.26 -13.98 2.35
N LEU A 22 -3.40 -12.75 2.85
CA LEU A 22 -4.72 -12.19 3.19
C LEU A 22 -5.60 -12.03 1.95
N LEU A 23 -5.05 -11.52 0.84
CA LEU A 23 -5.80 -11.31 -0.40
C LEU A 23 -6.09 -12.61 -1.18
N GLU A 24 -5.35 -13.69 -0.93
CA GLU A 24 -5.72 -15.02 -1.44
C GLU A 24 -6.97 -15.57 -0.75
N SER A 25 -7.12 -15.32 0.56
CA SER A 25 -8.23 -15.88 1.35
C SER A 25 -9.54 -15.09 1.22
N ARG A 26 -9.46 -13.78 0.94
CA ARG A 26 -10.60 -12.86 0.94
C ARG A 26 -10.24 -11.51 0.32
N GLU A 27 -11.25 -10.76 -0.09
CA GLU A 27 -11.07 -9.36 -0.48
C GLU A 27 -10.62 -8.47 0.70
N GLY A 28 -9.92 -7.39 0.35
CA GLY A 28 -9.48 -6.37 1.28
C GLY A 28 -10.59 -5.40 1.68
N LEU A 29 -10.22 -4.41 2.50
CA LEU A 29 -11.10 -3.32 2.90
C LEU A 29 -10.52 -1.99 2.44
N PHE A 30 -11.40 -1.04 2.11
CA PHE A 30 -11.01 0.33 1.83
C PHE A 30 -10.93 1.13 3.13
N SER A 31 -9.81 1.82 3.37
CA SER A 31 -9.68 2.69 4.55
C SER A 31 -10.52 3.96 4.47
N ASN A 32 -10.68 4.52 3.26
CA ASN A 32 -11.40 5.77 2.99
C ASN A 32 -12.05 5.72 1.58
N LEU A 33 -13.38 5.56 1.52
CA LEU A 33 -14.11 5.41 0.25
C LEU A 33 -14.04 6.65 -0.66
N GLY A 34 -14.08 7.86 -0.07
CA GLY A 34 -14.05 9.11 -0.84
C GLY A 34 -12.74 9.28 -1.60
N LYS A 35 -11.62 8.93 -0.97
CA LYS A 35 -10.31 8.95 -1.61
C LYS A 35 -10.15 7.83 -2.65
N VAL A 36 -10.63 6.63 -2.33
CA VAL A 36 -10.51 5.44 -3.19
C VAL A 36 -11.13 5.67 -4.55
N ALA A 37 -12.32 6.27 -4.62
CA ALA A 37 -13.01 6.50 -5.90
C ALA A 37 -12.12 7.25 -6.90
N GLY A 38 -11.48 8.35 -6.48
CA GLY A 38 -10.60 9.12 -7.35
C GLY A 38 -9.35 8.37 -7.79
N GLU A 39 -8.79 7.52 -6.92
CA GLU A 39 -7.63 6.68 -7.27
C GLU A 39 -8.01 5.58 -8.28
N LEU A 40 -9.14 4.91 -8.09
CA LEU A 40 -9.63 3.89 -9.02
C LEU A 40 -9.91 4.49 -10.40
N THR A 41 -10.59 5.64 -10.47
CA THR A 41 -10.81 6.36 -11.73
C THR A 41 -9.48 6.72 -12.40
N ALA A 42 -8.49 7.21 -11.65
CA ALA A 42 -7.17 7.53 -12.21
C ALA A 42 -6.39 6.30 -12.70
N LEU A 43 -6.72 5.10 -12.20
CA LEU A 43 -6.19 3.82 -12.67
C LEU A 43 -6.99 3.22 -13.82
N GLY A 44 -8.12 3.83 -14.21
CA GLY A 44 -9.03 3.29 -15.22
C GLY A 44 -9.84 2.08 -14.73
N ILE A 45 -10.07 1.96 -13.42
CA ILE A 45 -10.86 0.90 -12.80
C ILE A 45 -12.28 1.41 -12.58
N GLU A 46 -13.26 0.76 -13.21
CA GLU A 46 -14.68 1.10 -13.09
C GLU A 46 -15.36 0.34 -11.95
N ASP A 47 -15.08 -0.97 -11.81
CA ASP A 47 -15.55 -1.77 -10.68
C ASP A 47 -14.47 -1.87 -9.60
N SER A 48 -14.78 -1.35 -8.41
CA SER A 48 -13.91 -1.41 -7.24
C SER A 48 -13.41 -2.81 -6.87
N LYS A 49 -14.12 -3.88 -7.26
CA LYS A 49 -13.68 -5.26 -7.01
C LYS A 49 -12.48 -5.67 -7.87
N GLU A 50 -12.30 -5.06 -9.04
CA GLU A 50 -11.16 -5.33 -9.93
C GLU A 50 -9.82 -4.89 -9.34
N VAL A 51 -9.85 -4.01 -8.32
CA VAL A 51 -8.64 -3.59 -7.63
C VAL A 51 -7.96 -4.73 -6.88
N TRP A 52 -8.71 -5.73 -6.39
CA TRP A 52 -8.12 -6.81 -5.58
C TRP A 52 -7.26 -7.77 -6.43
N PRO A 53 -7.74 -8.30 -7.57
CA PRO A 53 -6.89 -9.01 -8.51
C PRO A 53 -5.66 -8.20 -8.92
N LEU A 54 -5.82 -6.90 -9.21
CA LEU A 54 -4.70 -6.03 -9.56
C LEU A 54 -3.66 -5.96 -8.42
N ILE A 55 -4.08 -5.67 -7.18
CA ILE A 55 -3.16 -5.57 -6.04
C ILE A 55 -2.43 -6.90 -5.80
N LYS A 56 -3.11 -8.05 -5.96
CA LYS A 56 -2.46 -9.35 -5.85
C LYS A 56 -1.32 -9.50 -6.84
N GLU A 57 -1.55 -9.13 -8.10
CA GLU A 57 -0.52 -9.13 -9.15
C GLU A 57 0.62 -8.16 -8.78
N LEU A 58 0.30 -6.92 -8.40
CA LEU A 58 1.30 -5.91 -8.05
C LEU A 58 2.16 -6.30 -6.83
N LEU A 59 1.58 -6.95 -5.83
CA LEU A 59 2.33 -7.46 -4.67
C LEU A 59 3.36 -8.54 -5.03
N THR A 60 3.28 -9.16 -6.20
CA THR A 60 4.32 -10.08 -6.68
C THR A 60 5.55 -9.37 -7.23
N GLU A 61 5.40 -8.10 -7.66
CA GLU A 61 6.49 -7.28 -8.18
C GLU A 61 7.31 -6.62 -7.06
N ILE A 62 6.63 -6.23 -5.97
CA ILE A 62 7.21 -5.43 -4.89
C ILE A 62 8.23 -6.21 -4.06
N GLN A 63 9.42 -5.65 -3.90
CA GLN A 63 10.50 -6.15 -3.06
C GLN A 63 10.59 -5.37 -1.74
N PRO A 64 11.19 -5.95 -0.68
CA PRO A 64 11.39 -5.24 0.58
C PRO A 64 12.16 -3.92 0.45
N ASP A 65 13.08 -3.83 -0.51
CA ASP A 65 13.92 -2.66 -0.75
C ASP A 65 13.14 -1.49 -1.38
N ASP A 66 11.96 -1.76 -1.96
CA ASP A 66 11.04 -0.75 -2.50
C ASP A 66 10.31 0.04 -1.42
N TYR A 67 10.52 -0.29 -0.14
CA TYR A 67 9.89 0.42 0.97
C TYR A 67 10.21 1.92 0.93
N SER A 68 9.18 2.74 0.76
CA SER A 68 9.27 4.20 0.63
C SER A 68 8.57 4.95 1.76
N GLY A 69 8.11 4.23 2.79
CA GLY A 69 7.47 4.79 3.98
C GLY A 69 8.42 5.48 4.97
N GLY A 70 7.82 6.00 6.05
CA GLY A 70 8.52 6.73 7.11
C GLY A 70 9.48 5.88 7.96
N ARG A 71 10.23 6.57 8.83
CA ARG A 71 11.07 5.94 9.87
C ARG A 71 10.67 6.57 11.21
N PRO A 72 9.88 5.89 12.06
CA PRO A 72 9.26 4.57 11.87
C PRO A 72 8.10 4.64 10.85
N PRO A 73 7.45 3.51 10.49
CA PRO A 73 6.22 3.57 9.72
C PRO A 73 5.24 4.57 10.31
N LEU A 74 4.63 5.38 9.45
CA LEU A 74 3.58 6.29 9.89
C LEU A 74 2.41 5.47 10.42
N ARG A 75 1.75 5.98 11.46
CA ARG A 75 0.51 5.38 11.96
C ARG A 75 -0.68 6.07 11.32
N SER A 76 -1.72 5.31 11.01
CA SER A 76 -2.94 5.87 10.44
C SER A 76 -3.74 6.69 11.46
N TYR A 77 -4.30 7.81 11.01
CA TYR A 77 -5.33 8.58 11.72
C TYR A 77 -6.74 8.26 11.22
N GLU A 78 -6.86 7.47 10.15
CA GLU A 78 -8.16 7.04 9.63
C GLU A 78 -8.84 6.13 10.66
N LYS A 79 -10.06 6.48 11.10
CA LYS A 79 -10.80 5.77 12.16
C LYS A 79 -10.88 4.25 11.92
N SER A 80 -10.97 3.82 10.66
CA SER A 80 -11.06 2.41 10.28
C SER A 80 -9.81 1.59 10.62
N ILE A 81 -8.63 2.22 10.68
CA ILE A 81 -7.32 1.60 10.94
C ILE A 81 -6.44 2.44 11.88
N GLU A 82 -7.06 3.19 12.79
CA GLU A 82 -6.37 4.12 13.67
C GLU A 82 -5.23 3.45 14.45
N GLY A 83 -4.07 4.12 14.51
CA GLY A 83 -2.89 3.67 15.22
C GLY A 83 -2.12 2.51 14.54
N ARG A 84 -2.63 1.96 13.43
CA ARG A 84 -1.96 0.89 12.66
C ARG A 84 -0.83 1.45 11.81
N GLU A 85 0.24 0.67 11.71
CA GLU A 85 1.38 1.00 10.87
C GLU A 85 1.00 0.96 9.38
N LEU A 86 1.45 1.98 8.66
CA LEU A 86 1.27 2.12 7.22
C LEU A 86 2.54 1.68 6.51
N PHE A 87 2.39 0.65 5.67
CA PHE A 87 3.46 0.18 4.82
C PHE A 87 3.27 0.77 3.43
N ALA A 88 4.29 1.50 2.97
CA ALA A 88 4.29 2.21 1.71
C ALA A 88 5.49 1.76 0.87
N PHE A 89 5.24 1.47 -0.39
CA PHE A 89 6.23 0.96 -1.34
C PHE A 89 6.14 1.74 -2.65
N SER A 90 7.30 2.03 -3.24
CA SER A 90 7.46 2.66 -4.54
C SER A 90 8.36 1.79 -5.41
N TRP A 91 7.84 1.26 -6.53
CA TRP A 91 8.57 0.34 -7.40
C TRP A 91 8.31 0.64 -8.87
N GLU A 92 9.16 0.15 -9.77
CA GLU A 92 8.88 0.13 -11.20
C GLU A 92 7.98 -1.06 -11.51
N SER A 93 6.72 -0.80 -11.85
CA SER A 93 5.76 -1.87 -12.12
C SER A 93 5.84 -2.31 -13.58
N VAL A 94 6.01 -3.62 -13.80
CA VAL A 94 5.97 -4.22 -15.13
C VAL A 94 4.54 -4.18 -15.65
N ARG A 95 3.59 -4.64 -14.82
CA ARG A 95 2.16 -4.68 -15.12
C ARG A 95 1.56 -3.32 -15.49
N MET A 96 2.00 -2.25 -14.83
CA MET A 96 1.52 -0.89 -15.08
C MET A 96 2.43 -0.09 -16.02
N SER A 97 3.60 -0.64 -16.38
CA SER A 97 4.63 0.00 -17.22
C SER A 97 4.99 1.41 -16.75
N LYS A 98 5.03 1.63 -15.44
CA LYS A 98 5.36 2.92 -14.81
C LYS A 98 5.75 2.72 -13.35
N ARG A 99 6.40 3.74 -12.77
CA ARG A 99 6.63 3.79 -11.33
C ARG A 99 5.32 3.92 -10.56
N MET A 100 5.06 2.98 -9.66
CA MET A 100 3.83 2.89 -8.87
C MET A 100 4.11 3.11 -7.39
N TYR A 101 3.07 3.50 -6.68
CA TYR A 101 3.05 3.66 -5.23
C TYR A 101 1.86 2.89 -4.66
N LEU A 102 2.12 2.02 -3.69
CA LEU A 102 1.11 1.28 -2.93
C LEU A 102 1.31 1.57 -1.46
N LYS A 103 0.22 1.89 -0.76
CA LYS A 103 0.18 2.01 0.69
C LYS A 103 -0.95 1.17 1.25
N PHE A 104 -0.63 0.35 2.23
CA PHE A 104 -1.59 -0.51 2.91
C PHE A 104 -1.32 -0.60 4.41
N ALA A 105 -2.30 -1.13 5.13
CA ALA A 105 -2.18 -1.54 6.51
C ALA A 105 -2.71 -2.97 6.67
N ILE A 106 -2.34 -3.60 7.78
CA ILE A 106 -2.88 -4.89 8.18
C ILE A 106 -3.62 -4.69 9.51
N LYS A 107 -4.90 -5.09 9.57
CA LYS A 107 -5.74 -4.99 10.77
C LYS A 107 -6.41 -6.33 11.03
N GLY A 108 -5.87 -7.08 12.00
CA GLY A 108 -6.29 -8.47 12.22
C GLY A 108 -6.05 -9.28 10.95
N GLU A 109 -7.03 -10.07 10.54
CA GLU A 109 -6.97 -10.88 9.31
C GLU A 109 -7.51 -10.14 8.06
N ARG A 110 -7.22 -8.84 7.94
CA ARG A 110 -7.66 -8.04 6.80
C ARG A 110 -6.53 -7.18 6.24
N PHE A 111 -6.35 -7.28 4.93
CA PHE A 111 -5.64 -6.28 4.14
C PHE A 111 -6.49 -5.02 4.07
N VAL A 112 -5.91 -3.87 4.39
CA VAL A 112 -6.59 -2.58 4.27
C VAL A 112 -5.87 -1.72 3.25
N TYR A 113 -6.57 -1.41 2.17
CA TYR A 113 -6.16 -0.47 1.13
C TYR A 113 -6.12 0.95 1.69
N VAL A 114 -5.00 1.66 1.47
CA VAL A 114 -4.85 3.07 1.84
C VAL A 114 -4.55 3.98 0.65
N SER A 115 -3.78 3.50 -0.33
CA SER A 115 -3.49 4.22 -1.57
C SER A 115 -2.93 3.29 -2.63
N LEU A 116 -3.30 3.48 -3.89
CA LEU A 116 -2.61 2.95 -5.06
C LEU A 116 -2.66 4.01 -6.16
N HIS A 117 -1.50 4.44 -6.64
CA HIS A 117 -1.42 5.42 -7.73
C HIS A 117 -0.04 5.39 -8.40
N LYS A 118 0.10 6.07 -9.54
CA LYS A 118 1.42 6.38 -10.12
C LYS A 118 2.26 7.15 -9.09
N ASP A 119 3.49 6.73 -8.85
CA ASP A 119 4.37 7.44 -7.91
C ASP A 119 4.61 8.88 -8.39
N ARG A 120 4.56 9.83 -7.46
CA ARG A 120 4.77 11.25 -7.75
C ARG A 120 6.17 11.67 -7.31
N PRO A 121 6.92 12.39 -8.13
CA PRO A 121 8.22 12.92 -7.74
C PRO A 121 8.09 13.82 -6.50
N LEU A 122 9.13 13.85 -5.67
CA LEU A 122 9.18 14.55 -4.37
C LEU A 122 8.70 16.02 -4.43
N ARG A 123 8.85 16.71 -5.57
CA ARG A 123 8.44 18.12 -5.75
C ARG A 123 6.93 18.36 -5.72
N GLU A 124 6.11 17.33 -5.94
CA GLU A 124 4.65 17.47 -5.99
C GLU A 124 3.95 17.04 -4.69
N ARG A 125 4.70 16.53 -3.71
CA ARG A 125 4.17 16.07 -2.42
C ARG A 125 3.92 17.21 -1.40
N GLN A 126 4.22 18.46 -1.76
CA GLN A 126 4.15 19.65 -0.90
C GLN A 126 3.11 20.71 -1.35
N LYS A 127 2.26 20.39 -2.34
CA LYS A 127 1.10 21.22 -2.70
C LYS A 127 -0.17 20.54 -2.24
#